data_AF-A0A952QYL7-F1
#
_entry.id   AF-A0A952QYL7-F1
#
_cell.length_a   1.000
_cell.length_b   1.000
_cell.length_c   1.000
_cell.angle_alpha   90.00
_cell.angle_beta   90.00
_cell.angle_gamma   90.00
#
_symmetry.space_group_name_H-M   'P 1'
#
loop_
_entity.id
_entity.type
_entity.pdbx_description
1 polymer ?
#
loop_
_entity_poly.entity_id
_entity_poly.type
_entity_poly.pdbx_seq_one_letter_code
_entity_poly.pdbx_strand_id
1 'polypeptide(L)'
;MRTFVYVDGFNLYYRALKGTHHKWLDLLKLSEAVLPSSAVVERINYYTARVSGKRDPDMPRRQQFYFGAHLVRDAFLGAFEQAAIITNDSDLAEPVRIVVKEVGLPVILLTPENRPVGSLARLVSDVRHIKPSLSRCQFPDPVGSTKGPIAKPSDW
;
A
#
# COMPACT_ATOMS: atom_id res chain seq x y z
N MET A 1 -7.95 -4.18 -15.94
CA MET A 1 -7.51 -2.81 -15.58
C MET A 1 -6.10 -2.90 -15.08
N ARG A 2 -5.17 -2.20 -15.73
CA ARG A 2 -3.77 -2.14 -15.29
C ARG A 2 -3.69 -1.38 -13.97
N THR A 3 -3.27 -2.06 -12.90
CA THR A 3 -3.36 -1.54 -11.53
C THR A 3 -1.98 -1.39 -10.92
N PHE A 4 -1.68 -0.19 -10.43
CA PHE A 4 -0.51 0.06 -9.59
C PHE A 4 -0.90 0.09 -8.13
N VAL A 5 -0.14 -0.60 -7.28
CA VAL A 5 -0.36 -0.64 -5.84
C VAL A 5 0.69 0.24 -5.16
N TYR A 6 0.26 1.18 -4.32
CA TYR A 6 1.13 2.06 -3.54
C TYR A 6 0.98 1.70 -2.06
N VAL A 7 2.06 1.28 -1.43
CA VAL A 7 2.04 0.74 -0.07
C VAL A 7 2.78 1.68 0.86
N ASP A 8 2.07 2.23 1.84
CA ASP A 8 2.67 2.90 2.98
C ASP A 8 3.11 1.84 3.99
N GLY A 9 4.41 1.54 4.01
CA GLY A 9 4.99 0.52 4.87
C GLY A 9 4.85 0.83 6.36
N PHE A 10 4.81 2.11 6.75
CA PHE A 10 4.63 2.51 8.14
C PHE A 10 3.20 2.24 8.59
N ASN A 11 2.20 2.74 7.85
CA ASN A 11 0.80 2.49 8.16
C ASN A 11 0.47 0.99 8.09
N LEU A 12 0.97 0.27 7.09
CA LEU A 12 0.81 -1.18 7.00
C LEU A 12 1.39 -1.87 8.24
N TYR A 13 2.64 -1.58 8.61
CA TYR A 13 3.27 -2.24 9.75
C TYR A 13 2.53 -1.94 11.06
N TYR A 14 2.35 -0.67 11.42
CA TYR A 14 1.81 -0.31 12.73
C TYR A 14 0.32 -0.62 12.89
N ARG A 15 -0.46 -0.68 11.80
CA ARG A 15 -1.91 -0.92 11.86
C ARG A 15 -2.34 -2.35 11.53
N ALA A 16 -1.52 -3.09 10.79
CA ALA A 16 -1.86 -4.44 10.34
C ALA A 16 -0.93 -5.54 10.85
N LEU A 17 0.38 -5.28 10.99
CA LEU A 17 1.39 -6.33 11.18
C LEU A 17 2.02 -6.35 12.57
N LYS A 18 2.18 -5.20 13.22
CA LYS A 18 2.84 -5.08 14.53
C LYS A 18 2.09 -5.92 15.57
N GLY A 19 2.84 -6.82 16.23
CA GLY A 19 2.28 -7.76 17.22
C GLY A 19 1.63 -9.00 16.63
N THR A 20 1.72 -9.23 15.31
CA THR A 20 1.19 -10.43 14.64
C THR A 20 2.31 -11.31 14.08
N HIS A 21 1.96 -12.55 13.71
CA HIS A 21 2.80 -13.51 12.98
C HIS A 21 2.66 -13.41 11.44
N HIS A 22 2.12 -12.29 10.95
CA HIS A 22 1.83 -12.08 9.53
C HIS A 22 2.86 -11.18 8.86
N LYS A 23 4.07 -11.04 9.42
CA LYS A 23 5.10 -10.11 8.91
C LYS A 23 5.80 -10.65 7.66
N TRP A 24 5.65 -11.94 7.36
CA TRP A 24 6.15 -12.60 6.15
C TRP A 24 5.16 -12.44 4.99
N LEU A 25 4.63 -11.23 4.84
CA LEU A 25 3.51 -10.91 3.95
C LEU A 25 3.97 -10.79 2.49
N ASP A 26 3.30 -11.53 1.61
CA ASP A 26 3.38 -11.37 0.17
C ASP A 26 2.38 -10.29 -0.26
N LEU A 27 2.89 -9.11 -0.62
CA LEU A 27 2.07 -7.97 -1.02
C LEU A 27 1.36 -8.20 -2.35
N LEU A 28 1.96 -8.94 -3.29
CA LEU A 28 1.33 -9.25 -4.56
C LEU A 28 0.13 -10.15 -4.33
N LYS A 29 0.35 -11.25 -3.60
CA LYS A 29 -0.71 -12.18 -3.23
C LYS A 29 -1.79 -11.51 -2.38
N LEU A 30 -1.43 -10.58 -1.50
CA LEU A 30 -2.40 -9.78 -0.75
C LEU A 30 -3.25 -8.92 -1.68
N SER A 31 -2.62 -8.15 -2.57
CA SER A 31 -3.30 -7.25 -3.50
C SER A 31 -4.25 -8.02 -4.43
N GLU A 32 -3.80 -9.11 -5.03
CA GLU A 32 -4.63 -9.97 -5.88
C GLU A 32 -5.82 -10.58 -5.13
N ALA A 33 -5.65 -10.91 -3.85
CA ALA A 33 -6.70 -11.50 -3.03
C ALA A 33 -7.80 -10.51 -2.60
N VAL A 34 -7.56 -9.20 -2.67
CA VAL A 34 -8.51 -8.17 -2.19
C VAL A 34 -9.04 -7.25 -3.30
N LEU A 35 -8.31 -7.13 -4.40
CA LEU A 35 -8.72 -6.34 -5.55
C LEU A 35 -9.79 -7.07 -6.37
N PRO A 36 -10.60 -6.34 -7.16
CA PRO A 36 -11.53 -6.95 -8.11
C PRO A 36 -10.81 -7.88 -9.08
N SER A 37 -11.47 -8.95 -9.55
CA SER A 37 -10.90 -9.88 -10.54
C SER A 37 -10.56 -9.24 -11.88
N SER A 38 -11.08 -8.05 -12.17
CA SER A 38 -10.74 -7.25 -13.34
C SER A 38 -9.41 -6.48 -13.19
N ALA A 39 -8.85 -6.38 -11.97
CA ALA A 39 -7.58 -5.72 -11.72
C ALA A 39 -6.39 -6.63 -12.06
N VAL A 40 -5.39 -6.06 -12.72
CA VAL A 40 -4.13 -6.74 -13.06
C VAL A 40 -3.00 -5.94 -12.39
N VAL A 41 -2.37 -6.51 -11.36
CA VAL A 41 -1.31 -5.83 -10.61
C VAL A 41 -0.02 -5.83 -11.45
N GLU A 42 0.35 -4.67 -11.99
CA GLU A 42 1.56 -4.53 -12.81
C GLU A 42 2.76 -4.00 -12.02
N ARG A 43 2.49 -3.26 -10.93
CA ARG A 43 3.54 -2.65 -10.11
C ARG A 43 3.10 -2.54 -8.66
N ILE A 44 4.05 -2.81 -7.76
CA ILE A 44 3.92 -2.52 -6.33
C ILE A 44 5.02 -1.52 -5.95
N ASN A 45 4.61 -0.29 -5.64
CA ASN A 45 5.47 0.76 -5.13
C ASN A 45 5.43 0.73 -3.60
N TYR A 46 6.49 0.22 -2.98
CA TYR A 46 6.60 0.10 -1.53
C TYR A 46 7.34 1.29 -0.93
N TYR A 47 6.63 2.15 -0.20
CA TYR A 47 7.17 3.33 0.47
C TYR A 47 7.49 2.96 1.91
N THR A 48 8.77 2.75 2.18
CA THR A 48 9.31 2.51 3.50
C THR A 48 10.39 3.50 3.79
N ALA A 49 10.41 4.00 5.02
CA ALA A 49 11.65 4.08 5.75
C ALA A 49 11.36 4.22 7.24
N ARG A 50 12.04 3.37 8.01
CA ARG A 50 12.50 3.76 9.33
C ARG A 50 13.53 4.86 9.14
N VAL A 51 13.08 6.10 9.13
CA VAL A 51 13.99 7.21 9.41
C VAL A 51 13.66 7.68 10.82
N SER A 52 14.60 7.49 11.75
CA SER A 52 14.41 8.05 13.08
C SER A 52 14.35 9.57 12.94
N GLY A 53 13.26 10.19 13.37
CA GLY A 53 13.16 11.65 13.48
C GLY A 53 14.11 12.26 14.53
N LYS A 54 15.01 11.45 15.13
CA LYS A 54 15.97 11.88 16.15
C LYS A 54 16.94 12.96 15.66
N ARG A 55 17.27 12.99 14.36
CA ARG A 55 18.14 14.03 13.77
C ARG A 55 17.36 15.07 12.99
N ASP A 56 16.20 14.71 12.43
CA ASP A 56 15.38 15.58 11.61
C ASP A 56 13.90 15.16 11.75
N PRO A 57 13.08 15.97 12.45
CA PRO A 57 11.68 15.66 12.72
C PRO A 57 10.81 15.52 11.45
N ASP A 58 11.23 16.09 10.32
CA ASP A 58 10.48 16.11 9.06
C ASP A 58 10.87 14.97 8.10
N MET A 59 11.90 14.16 8.42
CA MET A 59 12.25 12.99 7.60
C MET A 59 11.12 11.96 7.42
N PRO A 60 10.27 11.67 8.42
CA PRO A 60 9.08 10.85 8.21
C PRO A 60 8.10 11.46 7.19
N ARG A 61 7.91 12.80 7.24
CA ARG A 61 7.02 13.52 6.32
C ARG A 61 7.47 13.45 4.86
N ARG A 62 8.78 13.44 4.60
CA ARG A 62 9.37 13.32 3.25
C ARG A 62 8.91 12.09 2.45
N GLN A 63 8.56 10.99 3.11
CA GLN A 63 8.07 9.80 2.41
C GLN A 63 6.64 9.96 1.89
N GLN A 64 5.78 10.63 2.66
CA GLN A 64 4.40 10.93 2.26
C GLN A 64 4.39 11.81 1.00
N PHE A 65 5.34 12.77 0.92
CA PHE A 65 5.55 13.58 -0.28
C PHE A 65 5.88 12.73 -1.51
N TYR A 66 6.80 11.75 -1.40
CA TYR A 66 7.13 10.88 -2.53
C TYR A 66 5.97 9.97 -2.94
N PHE A 67 5.22 9.41 -1.99
CA PHE A 67 4.03 8.61 -2.29
C PHE A 67 3.06 9.44 -3.13
N GLY A 68 2.63 10.59 -2.60
CA GLY A 68 1.66 11.45 -3.27
C GLY A 68 2.14 11.94 -4.63
N ALA A 69 3.41 12.37 -4.71
CA ALA A 69 4.00 12.85 -5.95
C ALA A 69 4.07 11.77 -7.03
N HIS A 70 4.50 10.54 -6.70
CA HIS A 70 4.52 9.45 -7.66
C HIS A 70 3.11 9.01 -8.07
N LEU A 71 2.17 8.94 -7.13
CA LEU A 71 0.78 8.61 -7.45
C LEU A 71 0.20 9.58 -8.50
N VAL A 72 0.36 10.88 -8.27
CA VAL A 72 -0.13 11.93 -9.18
C VAL A 72 0.63 11.90 -10.50
N ARG A 73 1.96 11.83 -10.47
CA ARG A 73 2.80 11.76 -11.68
C ARG A 73 2.41 10.58 -12.56
N ASP A 74 2.32 9.39 -11.98
CA ASP A 74 2.03 8.16 -12.72
C ASP A 74 0.61 8.19 -13.31
N ALA A 75 -0.34 8.83 -12.62
CA ALA A 75 -1.69 9.07 -13.14
C ALA A 75 -1.67 9.97 -14.40
N PHE A 76 -0.99 11.12 -14.33
CA PHE A 76 -0.89 12.05 -15.47
C PHE A 76 -0.09 11.48 -16.65
N LEU A 77 0.84 10.55 -16.39
CA LEU A 77 1.59 9.84 -17.43
C LEU A 77 0.79 8.67 -18.04
N GLY A 78 -0.42 8.37 -17.56
CA GLY A 78 -1.20 7.22 -18.03
C GLY A 78 -0.53 5.88 -17.73
N ALA A 79 0.28 5.80 -16.67
CA ALA A 79 1.07 4.60 -16.35
C ALA A 79 0.20 3.46 -15.78
N PHE A 80 -1.02 3.76 -15.33
CA PHE A 80 -2.00 2.80 -14.85
C PHE A 80 -3.42 3.24 -15.23
N GLU A 81 -4.37 2.31 -15.14
CA GLU A 81 -5.81 2.55 -15.34
C GLU A 81 -6.57 2.58 -14.00
N GLN A 82 -5.97 2.04 -12.94
CA GLN A 82 -6.46 2.08 -11.57
C GLN A 82 -5.28 2.15 -10.60
N ALA A 83 -5.45 2.84 -9.47
CA ALA A 83 -4.52 2.75 -8.35
C ALA A 83 -5.16 2.00 -7.18
N ALA A 84 -4.36 1.24 -6.45
CA ALA A 84 -4.70 0.74 -5.12
C ALA A 84 -3.74 1.36 -4.10
N ILE A 85 -4.24 1.88 -2.99
CA ILE A 85 -3.42 2.51 -1.95
C ILE A 85 -3.59 1.76 -0.63
N ILE A 86 -2.48 1.39 0.02
CA ILE A 86 -2.47 0.85 1.38
C ILE A 86 -1.96 1.95 2.30
N THR A 87 -2.87 2.69 2.93
CA THR A 87 -2.54 3.79 3.84
C THR A 87 -3.74 4.16 4.69
N ASN A 88 -3.52 4.90 5.77
CA ASN A 88 -4.59 5.58 6.51
C ASN A 88 -4.20 7.02 6.83
N ASP A 89 -3.32 7.60 6.02
CA ASP A 89 -2.78 8.93 6.21
C ASP A 89 -3.69 9.99 5.57
N SER A 90 -4.19 10.93 6.37
CA SER A 90 -5.07 11.99 5.87
C SER A 90 -4.36 12.94 4.91
N ASP A 91 -3.03 13.04 4.98
CA ASP A 91 -2.24 13.96 4.16
C ASP A 91 -2.21 13.53 2.68
N LEU A 92 -2.54 12.26 2.38
CA LEU A 92 -2.69 11.76 1.01
C LEU A 92 -4.06 12.11 0.38
N ALA A 93 -4.97 12.78 1.10
CA ALA A 93 -6.27 13.15 0.56
C ALA A 93 -6.16 14.04 -0.69
N GLU A 94 -5.22 14.99 -0.71
CA GLU A 94 -5.07 15.90 -1.85
C GLU A 94 -4.50 15.18 -3.10
N PRO A 95 -3.40 14.40 -3.02
CA PRO A 95 -2.97 13.55 -4.13
C PRO A 95 -4.07 12.62 -4.66
N VAL A 96 -4.85 12.00 -3.77
CA VAL A 96 -5.96 11.12 -4.16
C VAL A 96 -7.08 11.90 -4.85
N ARG A 97 -7.42 13.09 -4.34
CA ARG A 97 -8.41 13.99 -4.96
C ARG A 97 -8.00 14.34 -6.38
N ILE A 98 -6.73 14.68 -6.62
CA ILE A 98 -6.22 15.00 -7.96
C ILE A 98 -6.41 13.80 -8.91
N VAL A 99 -5.98 12.60 -8.51
CA VAL A 99 -6.14 11.41 -9.36
C VAL A 99 -7.60 11.11 -9.68
N VAL A 100 -8.49 11.17 -8.67
CA VAL A 100 -9.90 10.84 -8.85
C VAL A 100 -10.68 11.92 -9.60
N LYS A 101 -10.46 13.20 -9.26
CA LYS A 101 -11.31 14.31 -9.72
C LYS A 101 -10.76 15.06 -10.93
N GLU A 102 -9.45 15.10 -11.10
CA GLU A 102 -8.81 15.84 -12.18
C GLU A 102 -8.35 14.89 -13.30
N VAL A 103 -7.69 13.78 -12.95
CA VAL A 103 -7.29 12.78 -13.95
C VAL A 103 -8.45 11.86 -14.32
N GLY A 104 -9.37 11.60 -13.37
CA GLY A 104 -10.55 10.76 -13.59
C GLY A 104 -10.27 9.26 -13.48
N LEU A 105 -9.20 8.85 -12.79
CA LEU A 105 -8.85 7.44 -12.59
C LEU A 105 -9.38 6.90 -11.25
N PRO A 106 -9.86 5.65 -11.20
CA PRO A 106 -10.32 5.04 -9.97
C PRO A 106 -9.15 4.76 -9.02
N VAL A 107 -9.40 5.01 -7.74
CA VAL A 107 -8.48 4.69 -6.64
C VAL A 107 -9.20 3.79 -5.65
N ILE A 108 -8.61 2.64 -5.30
CA ILE A 108 -9.13 1.72 -4.27
C ILE A 108 -8.31 1.87 -2.99
N LEU A 109 -8.98 2.10 -1.86
CA LEU A 109 -8.33 2.09 -0.55
C LEU A 109 -8.30 0.67 0.02
N LEU A 110 -7.10 0.14 0.24
CA LEU A 110 -6.86 -1.12 0.91
C LEU A 110 -6.52 -0.84 2.39
N THR A 111 -7.47 -1.06 3.28
CA THR A 111 -7.34 -0.63 4.68
C THR A 111 -7.28 -1.80 5.68
N PRO A 112 -6.38 -1.74 6.69
CA PRO A 112 -6.44 -2.64 7.83
C PRO A 112 -7.44 -2.18 8.90
N GLU A 113 -8.01 -0.99 8.77
CA GLU A 113 -8.92 -0.41 9.76
C GLU A 113 -10.37 -0.80 9.48
N ASN A 114 -11.17 -1.02 10.54
CA ASN A 114 -12.62 -1.19 10.39
C ASN A 114 -13.28 0.12 9.93
N ARG A 115 -12.69 1.27 10.29
CA ARG A 115 -13.12 2.60 9.90
C ARG A 115 -11.93 3.35 9.31
N PRO A 116 -11.77 3.37 7.97
CA PRO A 116 -10.72 4.17 7.33
C PRO A 116 -10.94 5.66 7.59
N VAL A 117 -9.87 6.46 7.45
CA VAL A 117 -9.93 7.91 7.59
C VAL A 117 -10.90 8.51 6.56
N GLY A 118 -11.84 9.32 7.05
CA GLY A 118 -12.95 9.83 6.24
C GLY A 118 -12.51 10.79 5.12
N SER A 119 -11.34 11.42 5.22
CA SER A 119 -10.78 12.23 4.14
C SER A 119 -10.42 11.40 2.90
N LEU A 120 -9.90 10.19 3.08
CA LEU A 120 -9.63 9.25 1.99
C LEU A 120 -10.87 8.50 1.55
N ALA A 121 -11.63 7.96 2.51
CA ALA A 121 -12.77 7.08 2.22
C ALA A 121 -13.87 7.74 1.38
N ARG A 122 -14.01 9.07 1.46
CA ARG A 122 -14.96 9.84 0.65
C ARG A 122 -14.49 10.14 -0.77
N LEU A 123 -13.20 10.01 -1.05
CA LEU A 123 -12.60 10.32 -2.36
C LEU A 123 -12.44 9.08 -3.22
N VAL A 124 -12.02 7.97 -2.62
CA VAL A 124 -11.73 6.72 -3.31
C VAL A 124 -12.98 6.09 -3.92
N SER A 125 -12.79 5.33 -4.99
CA SER A 125 -13.85 4.65 -5.73
C SER A 125 -14.36 3.38 -5.05
N ASP A 126 -13.52 2.76 -4.20
CA ASP A 126 -13.86 1.57 -3.43
C ASP A 126 -12.98 1.47 -2.18
N VAL A 127 -13.46 0.74 -1.16
CA VAL A 127 -12.74 0.44 0.08
C VAL A 127 -12.75 -1.07 0.30
N ARG A 128 -11.56 -1.66 0.46
CA ARG A 128 -11.37 -3.10 0.70
C ARG A 128 -10.57 -3.33 1.97
N HIS A 129 -10.95 -4.34 2.74
CA HIS A 129 -10.26 -4.67 3.99
C HIS A 129 -9.20 -5.75 3.79
N ILE A 130 -7.99 -5.50 4.29
CA ILE A 130 -6.84 -6.42 4.10
C ILE A 130 -6.69 -7.45 5.23
N LYS A 131 -7.17 -7.15 6.45
CA LYS A 131 -6.99 -8.00 7.65
C LYS A 131 -7.43 -9.46 7.46
N PRO A 132 -8.61 -9.75 6.85
CA PRO A 132 -9.04 -11.14 6.62
C PRO A 132 -8.13 -11.96 5.69
N SER A 133 -7.27 -11.30 4.92
CA SER A 133 -6.40 -11.93 3.91
C SER A 133 -4.97 -12.15 4.39
N LEU A 134 -4.55 -11.50 5.48
CA LEU A 134 -3.14 -11.48 5.91
C LEU A 134 -2.57 -12.90 6.13
N SER A 135 -3.30 -13.78 6.80
CA SER A 135 -2.84 -15.13 7.14
C SER A 135 -2.59 -16.03 5.92
N ARG A 136 -3.39 -15.91 4.87
CA ARG A 136 -3.26 -16.72 3.64
C ARG A 136 -2.30 -16.11 2.61
N CYS A 137 -1.98 -14.83 2.76
CA CYS A 137 -1.11 -14.07 1.86
C CYS A 137 0.33 -13.97 2.39
N GLN A 138 0.84 -15.03 3.00
CA GLN A 138 2.25 -15.11 3.40
C GLN A 138 3.10 -15.71 2.27
N PHE A 139 4.37 -15.30 2.19
CA PHE A 139 5.36 -15.96 1.35
C PHE A 139 5.56 -17.43 1.81
N PRO A 140 5.99 -18.33 0.92
CA PRO A 140 6.48 -19.64 1.34
C PRO A 140 7.69 -19.48 2.27
N ASP A 141 7.92 -20.47 3.13
CA ASP A 141 9.09 -20.56 3.99
C ASP A 141 9.83 -21.87 3.73
N PRO A 142 11.04 -21.83 3.13
CA PRO A 142 11.77 -20.63 2.70
C PRO A 142 11.24 -20.05 1.36
N VAL A 143 11.54 -18.78 1.10
CA VAL A 143 11.33 -18.16 -0.22
C VAL A 143 12.62 -18.24 -1.05
N GLY A 144 12.49 -18.61 -2.33
CA GLY A 144 13.63 -18.65 -3.25
C GLY A 144 14.15 -17.26 -3.59
N SER A 145 15.47 -17.08 -3.66
CA SER A 145 16.11 -15.86 -4.15
C SER A 145 17.37 -16.16 -4.96
N THR A 146 17.86 -15.19 -5.73
CA THR A 146 19.11 -15.30 -6.51
C THR A 146 20.36 -15.48 -5.62
N LYS A 147 20.26 -15.21 -4.32
CA LYS A 147 21.33 -15.35 -3.33
C LYS A 147 21.15 -16.58 -2.42
N GLY A 148 20.22 -17.48 -2.75
CA GLY A 148 19.84 -18.63 -1.92
C GLY A 148 18.49 -18.45 -1.21
N PRO A 149 17.96 -19.50 -0.55
CA PRO A 149 16.68 -19.43 0.15
C PRO A 149 16.73 -18.44 1.32
N ILE A 150 15.69 -17.61 1.45
CA ILE A 150 15.51 -16.72 2.59
C ILE A 150 14.44 -17.34 3.49
N ALA A 151 14.82 -17.69 4.71
CA ALA A 151 13.90 -18.25 5.70
C ALA A 151 13.10 -17.14 6.39
N LYS A 152 11.86 -17.46 6.77
CA LYS A 152 11.05 -16.60 7.62
C LYS A 152 11.72 -16.48 9.00
N PRO A 153 11.91 -15.26 9.54
CA PRO A 153 12.40 -15.10 10.90
C PRO A 153 11.48 -15.80 11.92
N SER A 154 12.06 -16.43 12.93
CA SER A 154 11.30 -17.22 13.92
C SER A 154 10.31 -16.38 14.76
N ASP A 155 10.54 -15.07 14.86
CA ASP A 155 9.72 -14.11 15.60
C ASP A 155 8.66 -13.39 14.73
N TRP A 156 8.47 -13.85 13.48
CA TRP A 156 7.62 -13.20 12.47
C TRP A 156 6.34 -13.95 12.11
#